data_AF-A0A526YIY5-F1
#
_entry.id   AF-A0A526YIY5-F1
#
_cell.length_a   1.000
_cell.length_b   1.000
_cell.length_c   1.000
_cell.angle_alpha   90.00
_cell.angle_beta   90.00
_cell.angle_gamma   90.00
#
_symmetry.space_group_name_H-M   'P 1'
#
loop_
_entity.id
_entity.type
_entity.pdbx_description
1 polymer ?
#
loop_
_entity_poly.entity_id
_entity_poly.type
_entity_poly.pdbx_seq_one_letter_code
_entity_poly.pdbx_strand_id
1 'polypeptide(L)'
;MGRRSRRRDQHAASTHEACAVTELSADIVIIGSGIGGATAASVLADTGARILILERGEQLQDTPETRDEREIFQRKHFRTKESWL
;
A
#
# COMPACT_ATOMS: atom_id res chain seq x y z
N MET A 1 11.39 -30.72 51.46
CA MET A 1 12.24 -29.81 50.66
C MET A 1 11.43 -29.38 49.43
N GLY A 2 10.86 -28.18 49.42
CA GLY A 2 9.93 -27.76 48.36
C GLY A 2 10.60 -27.02 47.21
N ARG A 3 9.87 -26.88 46.07
CA ARG A 3 9.61 -25.60 45.40
C ARG A 3 8.65 -25.75 44.20
N ARG A 4 7.42 -25.30 44.45
CA ARG A 4 6.58 -24.42 43.61
C ARG A 4 6.43 -24.74 42.12
N SER A 5 5.24 -25.26 41.81
CA SER A 5 4.31 -24.72 40.81
C SER A 5 4.70 -23.32 40.28
N ARG A 6 4.91 -23.24 38.96
CA ARG A 6 4.60 -22.04 38.19
C ARG A 6 3.65 -22.45 37.08
N ARG A 7 2.38 -22.10 37.28
CA ARG A 7 1.40 -21.90 36.23
C ARG A 7 2.08 -21.16 35.07
N ARG A 8 2.08 -21.75 33.88
CA ARG A 8 2.14 -20.95 32.66
C ARG A 8 0.70 -20.80 32.22
N ASP A 9 0.23 -19.57 32.42
CA ASP A 9 -1.12 -19.16 32.16
C ASP A 9 -1.47 -19.42 30.70
N GLN A 10 -2.68 -19.93 30.55
CA GLN A 10 -3.37 -20.12 29.31
C GLN A 10 -3.56 -18.73 28.67
N HIS A 11 -2.94 -18.50 27.51
CA HIS A 11 -3.54 -17.61 26.53
C HIS A 11 -4.05 -18.49 25.41
N ALA A 12 -5.32 -18.89 25.57
CA ALA A 12 -6.16 -19.29 24.48
C ALA A 12 -6.14 -18.16 23.45
N ALA A 13 -5.41 -18.34 22.34
CA ALA A 13 -5.57 -17.49 21.18
C ALA A 13 -6.90 -17.87 20.55
N SER A 14 -7.87 -16.98 20.74
CA SER A 14 -9.19 -17.01 20.13
C SER A 14 -9.06 -17.16 18.61
N THR A 15 -9.77 -18.15 18.08
CA THR A 15 -9.96 -18.35 16.64
C THR A 15 -10.56 -17.08 16.02
N HIS A 16 -9.70 -16.26 15.42
CA HIS A 16 -10.10 -15.33 14.38
C HIS A 16 -9.91 -16.11 13.08
N GLU A 17 -10.97 -16.24 12.28
CA GLU A 17 -10.90 -16.86 10.95
C GLU A 17 -9.67 -16.34 10.21
N ALA A 18 -8.85 -17.27 9.73
CA ALA A 18 -7.63 -16.96 9.01
C ALA A 18 -7.99 -16.38 7.63
N CYS A 19 -8.16 -15.06 7.56
CA CYS A 19 -7.85 -14.33 6.34
C CYS A 19 -6.37 -14.60 6.07
N ALA A 20 -6.03 -15.20 4.93
CA ALA A 20 -4.64 -15.48 4.61
C ALA A 20 -3.87 -14.15 4.58
N VAL A 21 -3.14 -13.86 5.65
CA VAL A 21 -2.24 -12.72 5.72
C VAL A 21 -1.15 -13.01 4.70
N THR A 22 -1.24 -12.36 3.55
CA THR A 22 -0.21 -12.48 2.52
C THR A 22 0.91 -11.53 2.91
N GLU A 23 2.01 -12.07 3.41
CA GLU A 23 3.20 -11.28 3.70
C GLU A 23 3.89 -10.92 2.38
N LEU A 24 3.85 -9.65 2.00
CA LEU A 24 4.57 -9.11 0.85
C LEU A 24 5.92 -8.55 1.31
N SER A 25 7.00 -8.99 0.69
CA SER A 25 8.34 -8.42 0.88
C SER A 25 8.82 -7.72 -0.39
N ALA A 26 9.40 -6.54 -0.23
CA ALA A 26 9.98 -5.75 -1.30
C ALA A 26 11.29 -5.14 -0.82
N ASP A 27 12.23 -4.94 -1.75
CA ASP A 27 13.48 -4.27 -1.46
C ASP A 27 13.29 -2.74 -1.49
N ILE A 28 12.33 -2.27 -2.30
CA ILE A 28 11.92 -0.87 -2.42
C ILE A 28 10.39 -0.80 -2.46
N VAL A 29 9.80 0.10 -1.66
CA VAL A 29 8.38 0.44 -1.71
C VAL A 29 8.20 1.88 -2.19
N ILE A 30 7.43 2.08 -3.25
CA ILE A 30 7.06 3.40 -3.80
C ILE A 30 5.60 3.68 -3.43
N ILE A 31 5.36 4.79 -2.75
CA ILE A 31 4.00 5.24 -2.39
C ILE A 31 3.59 6.33 -3.37
N GLY A 32 2.56 6.04 -4.16
CA GLY A 32 2.07 6.86 -5.26
C GLY A 32 2.57 6.38 -6.62
N SER A 33 1.65 6.12 -7.54
CA SER A 33 1.87 5.67 -8.93
C SER A 33 1.87 6.82 -9.95
N GLY A 34 1.71 8.07 -9.48
CA GLY A 34 1.80 9.27 -10.33
C GLY A 34 3.19 9.48 -10.92
N ILE A 35 3.38 10.63 -11.60
CA ILE A 35 4.59 10.92 -12.38
C ILE A 35 5.91 10.66 -11.63
N GLY A 36 6.00 11.06 -10.35
CA GLY A 36 7.20 10.86 -9.55
C GLY A 36 7.47 9.38 -9.26
N GLY A 37 6.45 8.64 -8.84
CA GLY A 37 6.59 7.22 -8.52
C GLY A 37 6.86 6.36 -9.75
N ALA A 38 6.18 6.64 -10.86
CA ALA A 38 6.42 5.97 -12.14
C ALA A 38 7.84 6.27 -12.68
N THR A 39 8.30 7.52 -12.55
CA THR A 39 9.68 7.88 -12.94
C THR A 39 10.72 7.15 -12.08
N ALA A 40 10.52 7.11 -10.76
CA ALA A 40 11.41 6.39 -9.86
C ALA A 40 11.44 4.89 -10.18
N ALA A 41 10.27 4.27 -10.40
CA ALA A 41 10.18 2.88 -10.82
C ALA A 41 10.92 2.63 -12.14
N SER A 42 10.77 3.53 -13.13
CA SER A 42 11.45 3.42 -14.42
C SER A 42 12.97 3.46 -14.29
N VAL A 43 13.52 4.34 -13.45
CA VAL A 43 14.98 4.44 -13.21
C VAL A 43 15.50 3.19 -12.49
N LEU A 44 14.68 2.60 -11.62
CA LEU A 44 15.06 1.44 -10.81
C LEU A 44 14.80 0.09 -11.52
N ALA A 45 14.12 0.08 -12.67
CA ALA A 45 13.66 -1.15 -13.32
C ALA A 45 14.80 -2.13 -13.64
N ASP A 46 15.96 -1.62 -14.05
CA ASP A 46 17.11 -2.44 -14.46
C ASP A 46 18.01 -2.87 -13.29
N THR A 47 17.67 -2.52 -12.05
CA THR A 47 18.49 -2.83 -10.87
C THR A 47 18.34 -4.28 -10.38
N GLY A 48 17.27 -4.97 -10.80
CA GLY A 48 16.90 -6.29 -10.29
C GLY A 48 16.26 -6.28 -8.90
N ALA A 49 16.02 -5.10 -8.29
CA ALA A 49 15.31 -4.97 -7.03
C ALA A 49 13.83 -5.37 -7.17
N ARG A 50 13.25 -5.98 -6.13
CA ARG A 50 11.80 -6.21 -6.03
C ARG A 50 11.13 -4.93 -5.59
N ILE A 51 10.41 -4.29 -6.52
CA ILE A 51 9.77 -3.00 -6.31
C ILE A 51 8.26 -3.20 -6.13
N LEU A 52 7.72 -2.71 -5.01
CA LEU A 52 6.27 -2.66 -4.75
C LEU A 52 5.79 -1.22 -4.88
N ILE A 53 4.79 -0.97 -5.71
CA ILE A 53 4.15 0.34 -5.85
C ILE A 53 2.76 0.27 -5.23
N LEU A 54 2.46 1.19 -4.32
CA LEU A 54 1.16 1.31 -3.68
C LEU A 54 0.51 2.64 -4.08
N GLU A 55 -0.76 2.60 -4.49
CA GLU A 55 -1.58 3.77 -4.79
C GLU A 55 -2.87 3.72 -3.97
N ARG A 56 -3.39 4.87 -3.54
CA ARG A 56 -4.68 4.93 -2.86
C ARG A 56 -5.78 5.23 -3.87
N GLY A 57 -6.82 4.41 -3.82
CA GLY A 57 -8.04 4.58 -4.61
C GLY A 57 -8.09 3.62 -5.78
N GLU A 58 -9.02 3.91 -6.69
CA GLU A 58 -9.25 3.07 -7.86
C GLU A 58 -8.22 3.35 -8.96
N GLN A 59 -8.00 2.35 -9.80
CA GLN A 59 -7.21 2.53 -11.00
C GLN A 59 -7.84 3.61 -11.89
N LEU A 60 -7.01 4.58 -12.30
CA LEU A 60 -7.43 5.65 -13.18
C LEU A 60 -7.89 5.06 -14.53
N GLN A 61 -9.16 5.28 -14.86
CA GLN A 61 -9.76 4.79 -16.09
C GLN A 61 -9.31 5.63 -17.29
N ASP A 62 -9.23 5.00 -18.46
CA ASP A 62 -8.82 5.70 -19.66
C ASP A 62 -9.98 6.50 -20.28
N THR A 63 -10.15 7.76 -19.89
CA THR A 63 -11.26 8.62 -20.34
C THR A 63 -10.76 9.90 -21.04
N PRO A 64 -11.63 10.69 -21.69
CA PRO A 64 -11.23 11.99 -22.24
C PRO A 64 -10.70 12.97 -21.19
N GLU A 65 -11.27 12.95 -19.97
CA GLU A 65 -10.91 13.84 -18.87
C GLU A 65 -9.47 13.59 -18.40
N THR A 66 -8.97 12.35 -18.47
CA THR A 66 -7.56 12.04 -18.12
C THR A 66 -6.56 12.60 -19.12
N ARG A 67 -7.03 13.17 -20.24
CA ARG A 67 -6.21 13.80 -21.28
C ARG A 67 -6.51 15.28 -21.49
N ASP A 68 -7.45 15.88 -20.75
CA ASP A 68 -7.73 17.32 -20.81
C ASP A 68 -7.06 18.03 -19.62
N GLU A 69 -6.07 18.88 -19.91
CA GLU A 69 -5.35 19.67 -18.91
C GLU A 69 -6.26 20.56 -18.06
N ARG A 70 -7.38 21.04 -18.60
CA ARG A 70 -8.34 21.87 -17.86
C ARG A 70 -9.13 21.01 -16.89
N GLU A 71 -9.51 19.80 -17.26
CA GLU A 71 -10.15 18.86 -16.34
C GLU A 71 -9.21 18.50 -15.18
N ILE A 72 -7.95 18.19 -15.50
CA ILE A 72 -6.94 17.79 -14.52
C ILE A 72 -6.58 18.94 -13.58
N PHE A 73 -6.13 20.08 -14.12
CA PHE A 73 -5.49 21.12 -13.32
C PHE A 73 -6.44 22.24 -12.88
N GLN A 74 -7.38 22.63 -13.74
CA GLN A 74 -8.26 23.78 -13.45
C GLN A 74 -9.52 23.34 -12.71
N ARG A 75 -10.24 22.35 -13.25
CA ARG A 75 -11.48 21.80 -12.69
C ARG A 75 -11.20 20.79 -11.59
N LYS A 76 -9.95 20.30 -11.47
CA LYS A 76 -9.50 19.41 -10.40
C LYS A 76 -10.33 18.12 -10.36
N HIS A 77 -10.68 17.60 -11.54
CA HIS A 77 -11.55 16.44 -11.72
C HIS A 77 -11.06 15.23 -10.90
N PHE A 78 -9.74 15.02 -10.86
CA PHE A 78 -9.10 13.88 -10.17
C PHE A 78 -8.59 14.22 -8.77
N ARG A 79 -8.91 15.41 -8.22
CA ARG A 79 -8.46 15.76 -6.87
C ARG A 79 -9.22 14.93 -5.84
N THR A 80 -8.47 14.21 -5.01
CA THR A 80 -9.05 13.46 -3.89
C THR A 80 -9.85 14.40 -2.96
N LYS A 81 -10.97 13.91 -2.44
CA LYS A 81 -11.84 14.64 -1.49
C LYS A 81 -11.51 14.34 -0.04
N GLU A 82 -10.55 13.44 0.18
CA GLU A 82 -10.15 12.94 1.48
C GLU A 82 -9.31 13.98 2.24
N SER A 83 -9.47 14.01 3.56
CA SER A 83 -8.59 14.73 4.48
C SER A 83 -7.93 13.74 5.42
N TRP A 84 -6.64 13.91 5.66
CA TRP A 84 -5.88 13.10 6.60
C TRP A 84 -5.59 13.93 7.87
N LEU A 85 -5.63 13.28 9.03
CA LEU A 85 -5.37 13.85 10.35
C LEU A 85 -3.90 13.73 10.74
#